data_AF-A0A9D9WAA5-F1
#
_entry.id   AF-A0A9D9WAA5-F1
#
_cell.length_a   1.000
_cell.length_b   1.000
_cell.length_c   1.000
_cell.angle_alpha   90.00
_cell.angle_beta   90.00
_cell.angle_gamma   90.00
#
_symmetry.space_group_name_H-M   'P 1'
#
loop_
_entity.id
_entity.type
_entity.pdbx_description
1 polymer ?
#
loop_
_entity_poly.entity_id
_entity_poly.type
_entity_poly.pdbx_seq_one_letter_code
_entity_poly.pdbx_strand_id
1 'polypeptide(L)'
;MKFLSIIYVVVFTSLSFQVYATETITESAQDLGNDARREANQKVNQLKEATCMKSEAECLKEKAENRAQEATDTVKDKYHEIKNKVD
;
A
#
# COMPACT_ATOMS: atom_id res chain seq x y z
N MET A 1 41.64 -11.51 -19.52
CA MET A 1 40.18 -11.33 -19.69
C MET A 1 39.37 -11.94 -18.53
N LYS A 2 39.67 -13.15 -18.04
CA LYS A 2 38.97 -13.76 -16.89
C LYS A 2 38.95 -12.92 -15.60
N PHE A 3 40.05 -12.24 -15.27
CA PHE A 3 40.12 -11.37 -14.08
C PHE A 3 39.22 -10.13 -14.17
N LEU A 4 39.03 -9.56 -15.38
CA LEU A 4 38.14 -8.42 -15.57
C LEU A 4 36.67 -8.81 -15.37
N SER A 5 36.27 -10.01 -15.81
CA SER A 5 34.93 -10.54 -15.57
C SER A 5 34.64 -10.76 -14.09
N ILE A 6 35.63 -11.18 -13.30
CA ILE A 6 35.47 -11.40 -11.85
C ILE A 6 35.26 -10.06 -11.13
N ILE A 7 36.02 -9.02 -11.49
CA ILE A 7 35.86 -7.67 -10.91
C ILE A 7 34.46 -7.12 -11.21
N TYR A 8 33.95 -7.33 -12.43
CA TYR A 8 32.62 -6.86 -12.82
C TYR A 8 31.49 -7.54 -12.03
N VAL A 9 31.61 -8.85 -11.78
CA VAL A 9 30.64 -9.60 -10.97
C VAL A 9 30.65 -9.15 -9.51
N VAL A 10 31.83 -8.90 -8.93
CA VAL A 10 31.94 -8.43 -7.54
C VAL A 10 31.33 -7.03 -7.36
N VAL A 11 31.62 -6.10 -8.28
CA VAL A 11 31.05 -4.74 -8.26
C VAL A 11 29.51 -4.79 -8.41
N PHE A 12 29.00 -5.61 -9.32
CA PHE A 12 27.55 -5.74 -9.53
C PHE A 12 26.82 -6.31 -8.29
N THR A 13 27.43 -7.27 -7.58
CA THR A 13 26.86 -7.82 -6.35
C THR A 13 26.91 -6.86 -5.16
N SER A 14 27.88 -5.95 -5.11
CA SER A 14 28.01 -4.98 -4.00
C SER A 14 26.96 -3.86 -4.04
N LEU A 15 26.39 -3.55 -5.21
CA LEU A 15 25.35 -2.52 -5.38
C LEU A 15 23.95 -2.99 -4.93
N SER A 16 23.78 -4.28 -4.61
CA SER A 16 22.47 -4.86 -4.29
C SER A 16 22.09 -4.77 -2.81
N PHE A 17 22.97 -4.27 -1.93
CA PHE A 17 22.83 -4.38 -0.47
C PHE A 17 22.54 -3.07 0.29
N GLN A 18 22.18 -1.98 -0.39
CA GLN A 18 21.89 -0.71 0.29
C GLN A 18 20.43 -0.28 0.11
N VAL A 19 19.53 -0.98 0.80
CA VAL A 19 18.18 -0.48 1.08
C VAL A 19 17.89 -0.74 2.56
N TYR A 20 18.52 0.03 3.44
CA TYR A 20 18.09 0.14 4.84
C TYR A 20 17.04 1.25 4.91
N ALA A 21 15.77 0.87 4.72
CA ALA A 21 14.64 1.76 4.97
C ALA A 21 14.62 2.08 6.47
N THR A 22 15.14 3.26 6.84
CA THR A 22 15.04 3.78 8.21
C THR A 22 13.69 4.46 8.33
N GLU A 23 12.65 3.68 8.61
CA GLU A 23 11.33 4.23 8.92
C GLU A 23 11.43 5.01 10.24
N THR A 24 11.04 6.29 10.23
CA THR A 24 11.05 7.10 11.45
C THR A 24 9.90 6.67 12.37
N ILE A 25 10.10 6.71 13.70
CA ILE A 25 9.07 6.31 14.70
C ILE A 25 7.77 7.13 14.53
N THR A 26 7.87 8.33 13.97
CA THR A 26 6.73 9.21 13.71
C THR A 26 5.92 8.79 12.49
N GLU A 27 6.56 8.36 11.40
CA GLU A 27 5.88 7.81 10.21
C GLU A 27 5.14 6.52 10.54
N SER A 28 5.80 5.61 11.27
CA SER A 28 5.20 4.34 11.69
C SER A 28 3.96 4.52 12.57
N ALA A 29 3.93 5.53 13.43
CA ALA A 29 2.74 5.86 14.23
C ALA A 29 1.60 6.47 13.39
N GLN A 30 1.94 7.29 12.38
CA GLN A 30 0.96 7.89 11.48
C GLN A 30 0.35 6.85 10.54
N ASP A 31 1.17 5.92 10.03
CA ASP A 31 0.73 4.81 9.20
C ASP A 31 -0.17 3.84 9.96
N LEU A 32 0.17 3.52 11.21
CA LEU A 32 -0.69 2.73 12.09
C LEU A 32 -2.08 3.37 12.29
N GLY A 33 -2.12 4.68 12.48
CA GLY A 33 -3.38 5.43 12.63
C GLY A 33 -4.22 5.42 11.35
N ASN A 34 -3.58 5.55 10.19
CA ASN A 34 -4.24 5.48 8.89
C ASN A 34 -4.78 4.07 8.60
N ASP A 35 -3.99 3.04 8.88
CA ASP A 35 -4.38 1.63 8.72
C ASP A 35 -5.60 1.28 9.58
N ALA A 36 -5.60 1.68 10.85
CA ALA A 36 -6.74 1.47 11.75
C ALA A 36 -8.01 2.16 11.23
N ARG A 37 -7.88 3.38 10.70
CA ARG A 37 -9.02 4.12 10.12
C ARG A 37 -9.53 3.45 8.85
N ARG A 38 -8.64 2.90 8.02
CA ARG A 38 -8.98 2.17 6.79
C ARG A 38 -9.73 0.88 7.10
N GLU A 39 -9.24 0.08 8.06
CA GLU A 39 -9.91 -1.15 8.48
C GLU A 39 -11.32 -0.86 9.03
N ALA A 40 -11.45 0.22 9.82
CA ALA A 40 -12.75 0.66 10.30
C ALA A 40 -13.70 1.03 9.16
N ASN A 41 -13.25 1.80 8.17
CA ASN A 41 -14.05 2.16 6.99
C ASN A 41 -14.46 0.93 6.17
N GLN A 42 -13.56 -0.03 5.95
CA GLN A 42 -13.90 -1.28 5.25
C GLN A 42 -14.98 -2.07 5.98
N LYS A 43 -14.87 -2.21 7.31
CA LYS A 43 -15.90 -2.90 8.10
C LYS A 43 -17.24 -2.19 8.03
N VAL A 44 -17.26 -0.85 8.09
CA VAL A 44 -18.48 -0.05 7.94
C VAL A 44 -19.10 -0.24 6.55
N ASN A 45 -18.28 -0.24 5.48
CA ASN A 45 -18.74 -0.45 4.11
C ASN A 45 -19.32 -1.85 3.92
N GLN A 46 -18.67 -2.89 4.44
CA GLN A 46 -19.18 -4.26 4.42
C GLN A 46 -20.52 -4.38 5.16
N LEU A 47 -20.66 -3.66 6.28
CA LEU A 47 -21.92 -3.60 7.04
C LEU A 47 -23.03 -2.90 6.23
N LYS A 48 -22.72 -1.78 5.57
CA LYS A 48 -23.67 -1.08 4.67
C LYS A 48 -24.09 -1.95 3.49
N GLU A 49 -23.16 -2.67 2.90
CA GLU A 49 -23.46 -3.63 1.81
C GLU A 49 -24.37 -4.76 2.30
N ALA A 50 -24.11 -5.32 3.48
CA ALA A 50 -24.90 -6.41 4.06
C ALA A 50 -26.29 -5.96 4.56
N THR A 51 -26.41 -4.69 4.96
CA THR A 51 -27.66 -4.11 5.47
C THR A 51 -28.42 -3.31 4.41
N CYS A 52 -27.96 -3.31 3.16
CA CYS A 52 -28.61 -2.55 2.10
C CYS A 52 -30.00 -3.13 1.78
N MET A 53 -31.03 -2.37 2.13
CA MET A 53 -32.44 -2.69 1.88
C MET A 53 -33.07 -1.86 0.75
N LYS A 54 -32.24 -1.16 -0.04
CA LYS A 54 -32.68 -0.34 -1.19
C LYS A 54 -32.95 -1.23 -2.42
N SER A 55 -33.26 -0.60 -3.55
CA SER A 55 -33.32 -1.29 -4.84
C SER A 55 -31.99 -1.96 -5.18
N GLU A 56 -32.02 -3.07 -5.92
CA GLU A 56 -30.80 -3.80 -6.32
C GLU A 56 -29.77 -2.90 -7.00
N ALA A 57 -30.22 -2.00 -7.87
CA ALA A 57 -29.36 -1.05 -8.56
C ALA A 57 -28.65 -0.07 -7.60
N GLU A 58 -29.34 0.40 -6.55
CA GLU A 58 -28.76 1.27 -5.54
C GLU A 58 -27.76 0.53 -4.65
N CYS A 59 -28.07 -0.70 -4.23
CA CYS A 59 -27.14 -1.51 -3.44
C CYS A 59 -25.88 -1.86 -4.24
N LEU A 60 -26.03 -2.13 -5.54
CA LEU A 60 -24.91 -2.46 -6.43
C LEU A 60 -24.04 -1.22 -6.71
N LYS A 61 -24.67 -0.04 -6.84
CA LYS A 61 -23.96 1.24 -6.92
C LYS A 61 -23.17 1.54 -5.64
N GLU A 62 -23.80 1.40 -4.48
CA GLU A 62 -23.17 1.65 -3.17
C GLU A 62 -21.98 0.70 -2.95
N LYS A 63 -22.13 -0.57 -3.31
CA LYS A 63 -21.03 -1.56 -3.33
C LYS A 63 -19.90 -1.16 -4.29
N ALA A 64 -20.22 -0.69 -5.49
CA ALA A 64 -19.20 -0.27 -6.46
C ALA A 64 -18.43 0.97 -5.97
N GLU A 65 -19.12 1.93 -5.35
CA GLU A 65 -18.50 3.12 -4.76
C GLU A 65 -17.57 2.76 -3.60
N ASN A 66 -18.01 1.90 -2.68
CA ASN A 66 -17.18 1.40 -1.59
C ASN A 66 -15.90 0.71 -2.10
N ARG A 67 -16.04 -0.19 -3.08
CA ARG A 67 -14.91 -0.90 -3.71
C ARG A 67 -13.95 0.05 -4.42
N ALA A 68 -14.45 1.07 -5.10
CA ALA A 68 -13.62 2.06 -5.79
C ALA A 68 -12.82 2.90 -4.79
N GLN A 69 -13.44 3.27 -3.66
CA GLN A 69 -12.78 4.01 -2.60
C GLN A 69 -11.66 3.18 -1.96
N GLU A 70 -11.92 1.90 -1.64
CA GLU A 70 -10.91 0.97 -1.10
C GLU A 70 -9.73 0.77 -2.05
N ALA A 71 -9.99 0.66 -3.36
CA ALA A 71 -8.94 0.54 -4.37
C ALA A 71 -8.09 1.82 -4.44
N THR A 72 -8.72 2.99 -4.34
CA THR A 72 -8.02 4.28 -4.36
C THR A 72 -7.10 4.43 -3.15
N ASP A 73 -7.60 4.08 -1.96
CA ASP A 73 -6.80 4.11 -0.73
C ASP A 73 -5.61 3.15 -0.83
N THR A 74 -5.81 1.93 -1.34
CA THR A 74 -4.72 0.95 -1.56
C THR A 74 -3.64 1.47 -2.50
N VAL A 75 -4.03 2.14 -3.59
CA VAL A 75 -3.08 2.74 -4.54
C VAL A 75 -2.30 3.88 -3.90
N LYS A 76 -2.99 4.72 -3.11
CA LYS A 76 -2.36 5.83 -2.41
C LYS A 76 -1.32 5.35 -1.38
N ASP A 77 -1.62 4.28 -0.65
CA ASP A 77 -0.70 3.71 0.33
C ASP A 77 0.54 3.13 -0.35
N LYS A 78 0.37 2.38 -1.45
CA LYS A 78 1.52 1.91 -2.24
C LYS A 78 2.37 3.05 -2.79
N TYR A 79 1.74 4.15 -3.20
CA TYR A 79 2.46 5.33 -3.67
C TYR A 79 3.27 5.98 -2.54
N HIS A 80 2.69 6.13 -1.35
CA HIS A 80 3.39 6.65 -0.18
C HIS A 80 4.54 5.73 0.26
N GLU A 81 4.33 4.42 0.28
CA GLU A 81 5.36 3.43 0.60
C GLU A 81 6.56 3.52 -0.38
N ILE A 82 6.27 3.64 -1.68
CA ILE A 82 7.32 3.81 -2.70
C ILE A 82 8.05 5.15 -2.51
N LYS A 83 7.32 6.24 -2.25
CA LYS A 83 7.92 7.55 -2.02
C LYS A 83 8.86 7.54 -0.81
N ASN A 84 8.42 6.97 0.31
CA ASN A 84 9.20 6.89 1.54
C ASN A 84 10.41 5.95 1.42
N LYS A 85 10.42 5.02 0.47
CA LYS A 85 11.58 4.17 0.14
C LYS A 85 12.59 4.85 -0.79
N VAL A 86 12.19 5.93 -1.46
CA VAL A 86 13.00 6.65 -2.46
C VAL A 86 13.63 7.92 -1.89
N ASP A 87 12.97 8.58 -0.92
CA ASP A 87 13.57 9.62 -0.05
C ASP A 87 14.57 9.01 0.96
#